data_AF-A0A4Z1F571-F1
#
_entry.id   AF-A0A4Z1F571-F1
#
_cell.length_a   1.000
_cell.length_b   1.000
_cell.length_c   1.000
_cell.angle_alpha   90.00
_cell.angle_beta   90.00
_cell.angle_gamma   90.00
#
_symmetry.space_group_name_H-M   'P 1'
#
loop_
_entity.id
_entity.type
_entity.pdbx_description
1 polymer ?
#
loop_
_entity_poly.entity_id
_entity_poly.type
_entity_poly.pdbx_seq_one_letter_code
_entity_poly.pdbx_strand_id
1 'polypeptide(L)'
;MIESIAVRDIIVSSHHGNWPLPMSHPRIEILNQDTDIENSLPSYFRILVDGKRFKYITIDPGTYLARDLCSPSLLSKKLPPLPSEGDAESWNLARISLVGGIPTVVEAFKAALPTIDSSWFPKPISHIDYLSLKFIQKLDPNVHLVSSPAFGRPICAKVANFYWEANYIAEIQVYSWLHNRNILVPKFLGCITEGGRVIGLLTENVEGRRATTADLSLCQTVIRQLHKLGIIHGSLDETKFLISQNKAVLVSFDTAERCKDKRIMKKEMELFVEKLQAATVTNSD
;
A
#
# COMPACT_ATOMS: atom_id res chain seq x y z
N MET A 1 -50.64 -16.82 -38.05
CA MET A 1 -51.79 -17.53 -37.45
C MET A 1 -51.23 -18.78 -36.82
N ILE A 2 -51.29 -18.79 -35.48
CA ILE A 2 -51.13 -19.87 -34.50
C ILE A 2 -50.80 -21.26 -35.08
N GLU A 3 -49.68 -21.82 -34.62
CA GLU A 3 -49.70 -23.22 -34.18
C GLU A 3 -49.09 -23.34 -32.79
N SER A 4 -49.86 -23.99 -31.93
CA SER A 4 -49.67 -24.21 -30.52
C SER A 4 -49.11 -25.62 -30.33
N ILE A 5 -48.03 -25.70 -29.55
CA ILE A 5 -47.71 -26.72 -28.54
C ILE A 5 -47.80 -28.19 -28.96
N ALA A 6 -46.63 -28.83 -28.99
CA ALA A 6 -46.47 -30.17 -28.41
C ALA A 6 -45.15 -30.21 -27.62
N VAL A 7 -45.30 -30.57 -26.34
CA VAL A 7 -44.25 -30.86 -25.36
C VAL A 7 -43.16 -31.72 -25.99
N ARG A 8 -41.90 -31.28 -25.91
CA ARG A 8 -40.75 -32.13 -26.21
C ARG A 8 -39.88 -32.27 -24.98
N ASP A 9 -39.72 -33.53 -24.64
CA ASP A 9 -38.90 -34.14 -23.61
C ASP A 9 -37.57 -33.43 -23.37
N ILE A 10 -37.29 -33.20 -22.08
CA ILE A 10 -35.96 -32.88 -21.58
C ILE A 10 -35.10 -34.13 -21.76
N ILE A 11 -34.18 -34.10 -22.72
CA ILE A 11 -33.09 -35.08 -22.78
C ILE A 11 -32.05 -34.66 -21.73
N VAL A 12 -32.02 -35.38 -20.61
CA VAL A 12 -30.88 -35.36 -19.69
C VAL A 12 -29.78 -36.22 -20.32
N SER A 13 -28.75 -35.59 -20.86
CA SER A 13 -27.55 -36.30 -21.29
C SER A 13 -26.57 -36.42 -20.11
N SER A 14 -26.57 -37.57 -19.43
CA SER A 14 -25.49 -37.97 -18.54
C SER A 14 -24.23 -38.27 -19.36
N HIS A 15 -23.22 -37.41 -19.25
CA HIS A 15 -21.89 -37.71 -19.77
C HIS A 15 -20.99 -38.16 -18.61
N HIS A 16 -20.78 -39.47 -18.50
CA HIS A 16 -19.61 -40.03 -17.83
C HIS A 16 -18.40 -39.87 -18.77
N GLY A 17 -17.81 -38.67 -18.75
CA GLY A 17 -16.56 -38.36 -19.43
C GLY A 17 -15.39 -38.47 -18.46
N ASN A 18 -14.39 -39.27 -18.84
CA ASN A 18 -13.12 -39.41 -18.14
C ASN A 18 -12.43 -38.04 -18.10
N TRP A 19 -12.36 -37.42 -16.92
CA TRP A 19 -11.83 -36.07 -16.74
C TRP A 19 -10.30 -36.09 -16.73
N PRO A 20 -9.60 -35.24 -17.51
CA PRO A 20 -8.17 -35.07 -17.31
C PRO A 20 -7.93 -34.40 -15.94
N LEU A 21 -7.29 -35.12 -15.01
CA LEU A 21 -6.79 -34.54 -13.76
C LEU A 21 -5.67 -33.51 -14.03
N PRO A 22 -5.46 -32.50 -13.17
CA PRO A 22 -6.43 -31.72 -12.39
C PRO A 22 -6.50 -30.27 -12.91
N MET A 23 -7.66 -29.61 -12.78
CA MET A 23 -7.69 -28.15 -12.87
C MET A 23 -6.78 -27.61 -11.76
N SER A 24 -5.68 -26.97 -12.14
CA SER A 24 -4.71 -26.43 -11.19
C SER A 24 -5.44 -25.50 -10.23
N HIS A 25 -5.37 -25.79 -8.93
CA HIS A 25 -5.81 -24.80 -7.94
C HIS A 25 -5.00 -23.52 -8.20
N PRO A 26 -5.65 -22.34 -8.22
CA PRO A 26 -4.94 -21.11 -8.49
C PRO A 26 -3.79 -20.95 -7.50
N ARG A 27 -2.63 -20.52 -7.98
CA ARG A 27 -1.49 -20.29 -7.11
C ARG A 27 -1.75 -19.01 -6.31
N ILE A 28 -1.96 -19.16 -5.01
CA ILE A 28 -2.18 -18.03 -4.10
C ILE A 28 -0.86 -17.70 -3.39
N GLU A 29 -0.43 -16.46 -3.53
CA GLU A 29 0.63 -15.87 -2.74
C GLU A 29 0.04 -14.77 -1.84
N ILE A 30 0.32 -14.82 -0.53
CA ILE A 30 -0.09 -13.77 0.40
C ILE A 30 1.04 -12.75 0.45
N LEU A 31 0.76 -11.53 0.00
CA LEU A 31 1.72 -10.42 -0.06
C LEU A 31 1.77 -9.67 1.27
N ASN A 32 0.60 -9.42 1.87
CA ASN A 32 0.45 -8.69 3.12
C ASN A 32 -0.65 -9.33 3.97
N GLN A 33 -0.50 -9.22 5.29
CA GLN A 33 -1.49 -9.66 6.28
C GLN A 33 -1.59 -8.64 7.42
N ASP A 34 -2.81 -8.45 7.91
CA ASP A 34 -3.13 -7.72 9.14
C ASP A 34 -4.05 -8.63 9.95
N THR A 35 -3.56 -9.13 11.07
CA THR A 35 -4.19 -10.22 11.83
C THR A 35 -4.26 -9.84 13.29
N ASP A 36 -5.41 -10.07 13.91
CA ASP A 36 -5.58 -9.96 15.34
C ASP A 36 -5.02 -11.22 16.05
N ILE A 37 -4.13 -11.02 17.01
CA ILE A 37 -3.52 -12.13 17.78
C ILE A 37 -4.58 -12.87 18.59
N GLU A 38 -5.58 -12.15 19.11
CA GLU A 38 -6.68 -12.75 19.86
C GLU A 38 -7.73 -13.41 18.97
N ASN A 39 -7.66 -13.18 17.64
CA ASN A 39 -8.64 -13.66 16.66
C ASN A 39 -10.08 -13.30 17.04
N SER A 40 -10.24 -12.11 17.63
CA SER A 40 -11.50 -11.49 18.02
C SER A 40 -12.01 -10.50 16.96
N LEU A 41 -11.10 -9.98 16.13
CA LEU A 41 -11.38 -9.08 15.01
C LEU A 41 -11.09 -9.73 13.64
N PRO A 42 -11.74 -9.27 12.56
CA PRO A 42 -11.46 -9.77 11.22
C PRO A 42 -9.98 -9.62 10.85
N SER A 43 -9.46 -10.63 10.15
CA SER A 43 -8.11 -10.60 9.59
C SER A 43 -8.15 -10.24 8.11
N TYR A 44 -7.19 -9.46 7.65
CA TYR A 44 -7.15 -8.95 6.29
C TYR A 44 -5.91 -9.40 5.55
N PHE A 45 -6.05 -9.74 4.28
CA PHE A 45 -4.95 -10.19 3.46
C PHE A 45 -5.00 -9.56 2.08
N ARG A 46 -3.84 -9.15 1.57
CA ARG A 46 -3.63 -8.84 0.15
C ARG A 46 -2.94 -10.02 -0.49
N ILE A 47 -3.53 -10.56 -1.54
CA ILE A 47 -3.06 -11.78 -2.20
C ILE A 47 -2.80 -11.54 -3.69
N LEU A 48 -1.89 -12.33 -4.23
CA LEU A 48 -1.58 -12.41 -5.65
C LEU A 48 -2.00 -13.78 -6.16
N VAL A 49 -2.99 -13.80 -7.05
CA VAL A 49 -3.53 -15.00 -7.67
C VAL A 49 -2.84 -15.21 -9.02
N ASP A 50 -2.25 -16.39 -9.20
CA ASP A 50 -1.49 -16.83 -10.38
C ASP A 50 -0.36 -15.88 -10.79
N GLY A 51 0.23 -15.19 -9.81
CA GLY A 51 1.33 -14.25 -10.03
C GLY A 51 0.94 -12.99 -10.80
N LYS A 52 -0.36 -12.71 -10.99
CA LYS A 52 -0.82 -11.62 -11.87
C LYS A 52 -1.94 -10.78 -11.29
N ARG A 53 -2.82 -11.37 -10.50
CA ARG A 53 -4.08 -10.75 -10.10
C ARG A 53 -4.09 -10.43 -8.63
N PHE A 54 -4.07 -9.15 -8.31
CA PHE A 54 -4.18 -8.68 -6.94
C PHE A 54 -5.62 -8.77 -6.45
N LYS A 55 -5.81 -9.34 -5.27
CA LYS A 55 -7.11 -9.47 -4.61
C LYS A 55 -6.94 -9.19 -3.12
N TYR A 56 -8.03 -8.89 -2.46
CA TYR A 56 -8.09 -8.71 -1.02
C TYR A 56 -9.11 -9.67 -0.44
N ILE A 57 -8.74 -10.32 0.65
CA ILE A 57 -9.64 -11.21 1.38
C ILE A 57 -9.73 -10.75 2.83
N THR A 58 -10.94 -10.71 3.34
CA THR A 58 -11.25 -10.55 4.76
C THR A 58 -11.68 -11.88 5.30
N ILE A 59 -11.16 -12.26 6.46
CA ILE A 59 -11.49 -13.51 7.13
C ILE A 59 -12.13 -13.17 8.47
N ASP A 60 -13.36 -13.64 8.67
CA ASP A 60 -14.09 -13.39 9.92
C ASP A 60 -13.43 -14.14 11.09
N PRO A 61 -13.52 -13.59 12.32
CA PRO A 61 -13.07 -14.25 13.55
C PRO A 61 -13.55 -15.70 13.66
N GLY A 62 -12.71 -16.58 14.19
CA GLY A 62 -13.06 -17.99 14.42
C GLY A 62 -13.11 -18.86 13.17
N THR A 63 -12.89 -18.31 11.97
CA THR A 63 -12.84 -19.11 10.72
C THR A 63 -11.61 -20.01 10.66
N TYR A 64 -10.46 -19.51 11.11
CA TYR A 64 -9.22 -20.25 11.25
C TYR A 64 -8.61 -20.02 12.63
N LEU A 65 -7.66 -20.88 13.02
CA LEU A 65 -6.86 -20.65 14.22
C LEU A 65 -5.88 -19.49 13.98
N ALA A 66 -5.56 -18.73 15.04
CA ALA A 66 -4.58 -17.63 14.96
C ALA A 66 -3.23 -18.07 14.36
N ARG A 67 -2.77 -19.29 14.67
CA ARG A 67 -1.55 -19.90 14.12
C ARG A 67 -1.60 -20.13 12.60
N ASP A 68 -2.79 -20.33 12.06
CA ASP A 68 -2.98 -20.49 10.62
C ASP A 68 -2.98 -19.11 9.95
N LEU A 69 -3.69 -18.14 10.53
CA LEU A 69 -3.77 -16.76 10.04
C LEU A 69 -2.41 -16.08 9.99
N CYS A 70 -1.55 -16.31 10.98
CA CYS A 70 -0.21 -15.71 11.02
C CYS A 70 0.82 -16.41 10.11
N SER A 71 0.46 -17.53 9.45
CA SER A 71 1.34 -18.31 8.59
C SER A 71 0.86 -18.31 7.13
N PRO A 72 1.39 -17.41 6.27
CA PRO A 72 1.04 -17.33 4.85
C PRO A 72 1.06 -18.67 4.10
N SER A 73 2.09 -19.47 4.35
CA SER A 73 2.30 -20.75 3.69
C SER A 73 1.27 -21.83 4.09
N LEU A 74 0.69 -21.69 5.29
CA LEU A 74 -0.33 -22.61 5.80
C LEU A 74 -1.72 -22.13 5.41
N LEU A 75 -1.99 -20.84 5.58
CA LEU A 75 -3.28 -20.25 5.21
C LEU A 75 -3.57 -20.46 3.73
N SER A 76 -2.60 -20.18 2.84
CA SER A 76 -2.79 -20.35 1.38
C SER A 76 -3.23 -21.75 0.95
N LYS A 77 -2.89 -22.79 1.72
CA LYS A 77 -3.30 -24.19 1.46
C LYS A 77 -4.66 -24.55 2.05
N LYS A 78 -5.17 -23.73 2.98
CA LYS A 78 -6.41 -23.94 3.72
C LYS A 78 -7.55 -23.02 3.23
N LEU A 79 -7.25 -22.05 2.38
CA LEU A 79 -8.26 -21.17 1.79
C LEU A 79 -9.29 -21.99 1.00
N PRO A 80 -10.59 -21.65 1.07
CA PRO A 80 -11.58 -22.26 0.20
C PRO A 80 -11.29 -21.94 -1.27
N PRO A 81 -11.90 -22.68 -2.20
CA PRO A 81 -11.92 -22.29 -3.60
C PRO A 81 -12.40 -20.84 -3.76
N LEU A 82 -11.57 -20.00 -4.37
CA LEU A 82 -11.93 -18.62 -4.68
C LEU A 82 -12.78 -18.56 -5.96
N PRO A 83 -13.65 -17.56 -6.13
CA PRO A 83 -14.51 -17.47 -7.31
C PRO A 83 -13.70 -17.44 -8.61
N SER A 84 -14.12 -18.28 -9.57
CA SER A 84 -13.63 -18.30 -10.95
C SER A 84 -13.98 -17.01 -11.68
N GLU A 85 -13.11 -16.58 -12.60
CA GLU A 85 -13.47 -15.49 -13.51
C GLU A 85 -14.45 -16.03 -14.55
N GLY A 86 -15.69 -15.55 -14.50
CA GLY A 86 -16.80 -16.00 -15.34
C GLY A 86 -18.16 -15.86 -14.65
N ASP A 87 -18.22 -16.12 -13.34
CA ASP A 87 -19.46 -16.08 -12.55
C ASP A 87 -19.61 -14.80 -11.72
N ALA A 88 -18.50 -14.07 -11.53
CA ALA A 88 -18.46 -12.75 -10.93
C ALA A 88 -17.62 -11.83 -11.83
N GLU A 89 -18.09 -10.63 -12.13
CA GLU A 89 -17.28 -9.57 -12.74
C GLU A 89 -15.96 -9.41 -11.96
N SER A 90 -14.84 -9.91 -12.49
CA SER A 90 -13.46 -9.84 -11.99
C SER A 90 -13.26 -9.33 -10.54
N TRP A 91 -13.80 -10.03 -9.54
CA TRP A 91 -13.85 -9.58 -8.13
C TRP A 91 -12.47 -9.11 -7.63
N ASN A 92 -12.43 -8.17 -6.69
CA ASN A 92 -11.17 -7.77 -6.04
C ASN A 92 -11.24 -7.77 -4.51
N LEU A 93 -12.44 -7.87 -3.94
CA LEU A 93 -12.66 -8.08 -2.52
C LEU A 93 -13.48 -9.36 -2.32
N ALA A 94 -13.13 -10.16 -1.31
CA ALA A 94 -13.94 -11.29 -0.86
C ALA A 94 -13.91 -11.42 0.66
N ARG A 95 -14.99 -11.96 1.24
CA ARG A 95 -15.09 -12.29 2.66
C ARG A 95 -15.25 -13.78 2.84
N ILE A 96 -14.49 -14.33 3.78
CA ILE A 96 -14.46 -15.74 4.12
C ILE A 96 -14.92 -15.90 5.56
N SER A 97 -15.86 -16.81 5.78
CA SER A 97 -16.44 -17.08 7.10
C SER A 97 -16.61 -18.58 7.32
N LEU A 98 -16.85 -18.99 8.57
CA LEU A 98 -17.11 -20.38 8.92
C LEU A 98 -18.58 -20.71 8.72
N VAL A 99 -18.92 -21.47 7.68
CA VAL A 99 -20.29 -21.90 7.41
C VAL A 99 -20.37 -23.42 7.61
N GLY A 100 -21.19 -23.86 8.57
CA GLY A 100 -21.31 -25.29 8.89
C GLY A 100 -19.99 -25.96 9.30
N GLY A 101 -19.07 -25.19 9.91
CA GLY A 101 -17.74 -25.68 10.29
C GLY A 101 -16.71 -25.70 9.15
N ILE A 102 -17.05 -25.19 7.97
CA ILE A 102 -16.19 -25.17 6.79
C ILE A 102 -15.93 -23.72 6.37
N PRO A 103 -14.66 -23.28 6.26
CA PRO A 103 -14.33 -21.98 5.69
C PRO A 103 -14.93 -21.83 4.28
N THR A 104 -15.72 -20.80 4.06
CA THR A 104 -16.50 -20.60 2.83
C THR A 104 -16.43 -19.14 2.41
N VAL A 105 -16.29 -18.88 1.10
CA VAL A 105 -16.46 -17.53 0.55
C VAL A 105 -17.94 -17.17 0.63
N VAL A 106 -18.27 -16.22 1.52
CA VAL A 106 -19.66 -15.79 1.75
C VAL A 106 -20.03 -14.54 0.96
N GLU A 107 -19.04 -13.83 0.45
CA GLU A 107 -19.21 -12.60 -0.32
C GLU A 107 -18.00 -12.38 -1.22
N ALA A 108 -18.24 -11.95 -2.46
CA ALA A 108 -17.18 -11.53 -3.39
C ALA A 108 -17.74 -10.49 -4.37
N PHE A 109 -17.03 -9.38 -4.54
CA PHE A 109 -17.49 -8.30 -5.41
C PHE A 109 -16.33 -7.47 -5.96
N LYS A 110 -16.67 -6.63 -6.94
CA LYS A 110 -15.78 -5.62 -7.49
C LYS A 110 -16.01 -4.28 -6.80
N ALA A 111 -14.97 -3.74 -6.18
CA ALA A 111 -14.96 -2.38 -5.64
C ALA A 111 -14.04 -1.47 -6.47
N ALA A 112 -14.41 -0.20 -6.59
CA ALA A 112 -13.50 0.85 -7.01
C ALA A 112 -12.56 1.17 -5.83
N LEU A 113 -11.30 0.75 -5.92
CA LEU A 113 -10.31 0.98 -4.87
C LEU A 113 -9.64 2.36 -5.03
N PRO A 114 -9.16 2.98 -3.95
CA PRO A 114 -8.49 4.27 -4.01
C PRO A 114 -7.30 4.28 -4.99
N THR A 115 -7.22 5.38 -5.74
CA THR A 115 -6.15 5.73 -6.68
C THR A 115 -6.08 7.25 -6.82
N ILE A 116 -5.03 7.77 -7.45
CA ILE A 116 -4.89 9.21 -7.73
C ILE A 116 -5.29 9.55 -9.16
N ASP A 117 -5.63 10.82 -9.37
CA ASP A 117 -5.66 11.43 -10.69
C ASP A 117 -4.26 11.97 -11.05
N SER A 118 -3.76 11.58 -12.22
CA SER A 118 -2.47 12.04 -12.75
C SER A 118 -2.44 13.54 -13.11
N SER A 119 -3.60 14.22 -13.16
CA SER A 119 -3.73 15.63 -13.53
C SER A 119 -2.98 16.63 -12.62
N TRP A 120 -2.51 16.19 -11.44
CA TRP A 120 -1.73 17.03 -10.53
C TRP A 120 -0.36 17.43 -11.06
N PHE A 121 0.17 16.68 -12.03
CA PHE A 121 1.48 16.95 -12.59
C PHE A 121 1.36 17.60 -13.97
N PRO A 122 2.15 18.66 -14.25
CA PRO A 122 2.13 19.32 -15.55
C PRO A 122 2.72 18.47 -16.68
N LYS A 123 3.47 17.41 -16.34
CA LYS A 123 4.06 16.44 -17.27
C LYS A 123 3.60 15.03 -16.88
N PRO A 124 3.51 14.10 -17.85
CA PRO A 124 3.23 12.70 -17.54
C PRO A 124 4.22 12.15 -16.51
N ILE A 125 3.69 11.52 -15.47
CA ILE A 125 4.47 10.82 -14.45
C ILE A 125 4.76 9.40 -14.90
N SER A 126 5.90 8.85 -14.47
CA SER A 126 6.21 7.44 -14.73
C SER A 126 5.35 6.54 -13.84
N HIS A 127 4.80 5.49 -14.43
CA HIS A 127 4.08 4.43 -13.72
C HIS A 127 4.90 3.15 -13.81
N ILE A 128 5.21 2.55 -12.66
CA ILE A 128 6.00 1.33 -12.55
C ILE A 128 5.14 0.25 -11.93
N ASP A 129 4.99 -0.87 -12.63
CA ASP A 129 4.24 -2.03 -12.14
C ASP A 129 4.91 -2.60 -10.88
N TYR A 130 4.13 -2.81 -9.82
CA TYR A 130 4.57 -3.44 -8.58
C TYR A 130 5.30 -4.77 -8.85
N LEU A 131 4.79 -5.58 -9.79
CA LEU A 131 5.39 -6.89 -10.11
C LEU A 131 6.75 -6.78 -10.82
N SER A 132 7.10 -5.59 -11.34
CA SER A 132 8.41 -5.32 -11.93
C SER A 132 9.48 -4.93 -10.90
N LEU A 133 9.08 -4.61 -9.67
CA LEU A 133 9.97 -4.22 -8.58
C LEU A 133 10.58 -5.45 -7.92
N LYS A 134 11.89 -5.42 -7.69
CA LYS A 134 12.58 -6.41 -6.86
C LYS A 134 12.82 -5.83 -5.48
N PHE A 135 12.13 -6.36 -4.48
CA PHE A 135 12.25 -5.95 -3.09
C PHE A 135 13.57 -6.46 -2.50
N ILE A 136 14.41 -5.52 -2.05
CA ILE A 136 15.74 -5.82 -1.50
C ILE A 136 15.67 -5.87 0.02
N GLN A 137 15.07 -4.83 0.62
CA GLN A 137 15.03 -4.68 2.07
C GLN A 137 13.76 -3.94 2.49
N LYS A 138 13.13 -4.36 3.59
CA LYS A 138 12.08 -3.60 4.26
C LYS A 138 12.74 -2.59 5.22
N LEU A 139 12.45 -1.30 5.04
CA LEU A 139 12.97 -0.21 5.86
C LEU A 139 11.96 0.22 6.94
N ASP A 140 10.67 0.12 6.63
CA ASP A 140 9.52 0.48 7.47
C ASP A 140 8.31 -0.39 7.03
N PRO A 141 7.27 -0.63 7.84
CA PRO A 141 5.97 -1.19 7.43
C PRO A 141 5.56 -1.01 5.96
N ASN A 142 5.66 0.21 5.42
CA ASN A 142 5.25 0.56 4.05
C ASN A 142 6.41 1.06 3.17
N VAL A 143 7.65 1.04 3.66
CA VAL A 143 8.81 1.58 2.95
C VAL A 143 9.83 0.48 2.70
N HIS A 144 10.23 0.35 1.44
CA HIS A 144 11.14 -0.69 0.99
C HIS A 144 12.24 -0.11 0.13
N LEU A 145 13.44 -0.66 0.26
CA LEU A 145 14.48 -0.51 -0.73
C LEU A 145 14.22 -1.51 -1.86
N VAL A 146 14.13 -1.02 -3.10
CA VAL A 146 13.83 -1.84 -4.28
C VAL A 146 14.82 -1.57 -5.41
N SER A 147 14.99 -2.56 -6.29
CA SER A 147 15.60 -2.35 -7.60
C SER A 147 14.55 -2.48 -8.70
N SER A 148 14.76 -1.76 -9.80
CA SER A 148 13.91 -1.83 -10.99
C SER A 148 14.77 -1.61 -12.23
N PRO A 149 14.49 -2.29 -13.36
CA PRO A 149 15.22 -2.10 -14.62
C PRO A 149 15.23 -0.65 -15.13
N ALA A 150 14.25 0.17 -14.70
CA ALA A 150 14.17 1.58 -15.08
C ALA A 150 15.22 2.47 -14.40
N PHE A 151 15.93 1.98 -13.37
CA PHE A 151 16.84 2.78 -12.56
C PHE A 151 18.18 2.07 -12.38
N GLY A 152 19.29 2.80 -12.55
CA GLY A 152 20.65 2.26 -12.41
C GLY A 152 21.12 2.06 -10.95
N ARG A 153 20.27 2.34 -9.96
CA ARG A 153 20.59 2.21 -8.53
C ARG A 153 19.33 1.82 -7.74
N PRO A 154 19.47 1.23 -6.53
CA PRO A 154 18.34 1.02 -5.63
C PRO A 154 17.62 2.33 -5.28
N ILE A 155 16.30 2.24 -5.13
CA ILE A 155 15.40 3.37 -4.85
C ILE A 155 14.44 3.01 -3.72
N CYS A 156 13.79 4.02 -3.13
CA CYS A 156 12.80 3.80 -2.09
C CYS A 156 11.41 3.65 -2.71
N ALA A 157 10.74 2.55 -2.40
CA ALA A 157 9.34 2.32 -2.69
C ALA A 157 8.50 2.50 -1.43
N LYS A 158 7.51 3.38 -1.50
CA LYS A 158 6.51 3.58 -0.46
C LYS A 158 5.18 3.02 -0.97
N VAL A 159 4.74 1.90 -0.41
CA VAL A 159 3.64 1.10 -0.96
C VAL A 159 2.55 0.92 0.09
N ALA A 160 1.30 1.16 -0.29
CA ALA A 160 0.15 0.76 0.48
C ALA A 160 0.06 -0.78 0.51
N ASN A 161 0.12 -1.36 1.71
CA ASN A 161 -0.10 -2.78 1.93
C ASN A 161 -1.58 -3.13 1.71
N PHE A 162 -2.47 -2.18 2.01
CA PHE A 162 -3.92 -2.34 1.86
C PHE A 162 -4.57 -1.16 1.16
N TYR A 163 -5.75 -1.39 0.57
CA TYR A 163 -6.43 -0.37 -0.23
C TYR A 163 -6.94 0.83 0.61
N TRP A 164 -7.12 0.66 1.92
CA TRP A 164 -7.52 1.75 2.82
C TRP A 164 -6.34 2.64 3.25
N GLU A 165 -5.10 2.22 3.02
CA GLU A 165 -3.91 3.03 3.32
C GLU A 165 -3.71 4.07 2.22
N ALA A 166 -4.38 5.22 2.36
CA ALA A 166 -4.41 6.26 1.34
C ALA A 166 -3.40 7.41 1.54
N ASN A 167 -2.57 7.38 2.59
CA ASN A 167 -1.70 8.52 2.93
C ASN A 167 -0.63 8.83 1.85
N TYR A 168 -0.28 7.83 1.02
CA TYR A 168 0.61 8.04 -0.13
C TYR A 168 0.05 9.07 -1.12
N ILE A 169 -1.29 9.24 -1.16
CA ILE A 169 -1.96 10.22 -2.01
C ILE A 169 -1.54 11.64 -1.63
N ALA A 170 -1.55 11.95 -0.33
CA ALA A 170 -1.10 13.24 0.19
C ALA A 170 0.38 13.49 -0.14
N GLU A 171 1.23 12.48 0.05
CA GLU A 171 2.66 12.59 -0.25
C GLU A 171 2.92 12.85 -1.74
N ILE A 172 2.22 12.15 -2.64
CA ILE A 172 2.32 12.40 -4.10
C ILE A 172 1.85 13.82 -4.44
N GLN A 173 0.77 14.28 -3.81
CA GLN A 173 0.26 15.63 -4.03
C GLN A 173 1.28 16.69 -3.59
N VAL A 174 1.98 16.47 -2.49
CA VAL A 174 3.06 17.35 -2.02
C VAL A 174 4.20 17.40 -3.03
N TYR A 175 4.60 16.27 -3.62
CA TYR A 175 5.61 16.27 -4.69
C TYR A 175 5.19 17.11 -5.91
N SER A 176 3.89 17.19 -6.22
CA SER A 176 3.42 18.08 -7.29
C SER A 176 3.60 19.56 -6.91
N TRP A 177 3.42 19.93 -5.64
CA TRP A 177 3.63 21.29 -5.15
C TRP A 177 5.10 21.69 -5.05
N LEU A 178 5.96 20.72 -4.72
CA LEU A 178 7.40 20.89 -4.58
C LEU A 178 8.13 20.83 -5.93
N HIS A 179 7.43 20.50 -7.02
CA HIS A 179 8.00 20.49 -8.36
C HIS A 179 8.65 21.85 -8.70
N ASN A 180 9.91 21.82 -9.13
CA ASN A 180 10.74 23.00 -9.42
C ASN A 180 10.93 23.98 -8.24
N ARG A 181 10.83 23.49 -7.00
CA ARG A 181 11.14 24.28 -5.80
C ARG A 181 12.52 23.92 -5.26
N ASN A 182 13.21 24.91 -4.70
CA ASN A 182 14.54 24.74 -4.10
C ASN A 182 14.42 24.34 -2.62
N ILE A 183 13.89 23.14 -2.36
CA ILE A 183 13.84 22.51 -1.04
C ILE A 183 14.47 21.11 -1.15
N LEU A 184 15.21 20.72 -0.12
CA LEU A 184 15.89 19.42 -0.11
C LEU A 184 14.93 18.34 0.37
N VAL A 185 14.41 17.59 -0.59
CA VAL A 185 13.53 16.42 -0.41
C VAL A 185 13.98 15.32 -1.37
N PRO A 186 13.67 14.04 -1.10
CA PRO A 186 13.97 12.96 -2.03
C PRO A 186 13.36 13.24 -3.40
N LYS A 187 14.11 13.05 -4.48
CA LYS A 187 13.59 13.15 -5.85
C LYS A 187 12.45 12.15 -6.05
N PHE A 188 11.28 12.65 -6.45
CA PHE A 188 10.17 11.82 -6.92
C PHE A 188 10.52 11.16 -8.26
N LEU A 189 10.33 9.85 -8.36
CA LEU A 189 10.71 9.03 -9.52
C LEU A 189 9.52 8.45 -10.27
N GLY A 190 8.34 8.38 -9.65
CA GLY A 190 7.13 7.87 -10.28
C GLY A 190 6.14 7.28 -9.29
N CYS A 191 5.02 6.80 -9.82
CA CYS A 191 4.01 6.07 -9.08
C CYS A 191 4.19 4.56 -9.23
N ILE A 192 3.84 3.84 -8.17
CA ILE A 192 3.77 2.38 -8.18
C ILE A 192 2.34 1.99 -8.51
N THR A 193 2.16 1.08 -9.47
CA THR A 193 0.84 0.64 -9.90
C THR A 193 0.62 -0.85 -9.65
N GLU A 194 -0.61 -1.20 -9.33
CA GLU A 194 -1.12 -2.57 -9.26
C GLU A 194 -2.44 -2.61 -10.03
N GLY A 195 -2.64 -3.57 -10.94
CA GLY A 195 -3.94 -3.75 -11.61
C GLY A 195 -4.51 -2.48 -12.24
N GLY A 196 -3.65 -1.57 -12.70
CA GLY A 196 -4.01 -0.27 -13.30
C GLY A 196 -4.22 0.90 -12.32
N ARG A 197 -4.28 0.67 -11.01
CA ARG A 197 -4.40 1.74 -10.00
C ARG A 197 -3.06 2.10 -9.37
N VAL A 198 -2.91 3.34 -8.92
CA VAL A 198 -1.75 3.79 -8.14
C VAL A 198 -1.91 3.30 -6.69
N ILE A 199 -0.82 2.78 -6.11
CA ILE A 199 -0.79 2.24 -4.75
C ILE A 199 0.35 2.81 -3.90
N GLY A 200 1.10 3.77 -4.44
CA GLY A 200 2.32 4.23 -3.81
C GLY A 200 3.21 5.03 -4.75
N LEU A 201 4.40 5.35 -4.27
CA LEU A 201 5.37 6.19 -4.95
C LEU A 201 6.79 5.64 -4.85
N LEU A 202 7.60 6.04 -5.83
CA LEU A 202 9.04 5.83 -5.87
C LEU A 202 9.77 7.14 -5.62
N THR A 203 10.75 7.12 -4.73
CA THR A 203 11.65 8.24 -4.48
C THR A 203 13.09 7.78 -4.58
N GLU A 204 14.01 8.72 -4.75
CA GLU A 204 15.42 8.38 -4.55
C GLU A 204 15.68 7.83 -3.15
N ASN A 205 16.64 6.92 -3.06
CA ASN A 205 17.19 6.51 -1.79
C ASN A 205 18.23 7.53 -1.34
N VAL A 206 17.91 8.32 -0.32
CA VAL A 206 18.80 9.33 0.24
C VAL A 206 19.70 8.68 1.28
N GLU A 207 21.00 8.66 1.01
CA GLU A 207 22.00 8.23 1.99
C GLU A 207 22.25 9.34 3.00
N GLY A 208 22.05 9.04 4.28
CA GLY A 208 22.27 9.99 5.37
C GLY A 208 21.96 9.38 6.72
N ARG A 209 22.45 10.01 7.78
CA ARG A 209 22.10 9.64 9.17
C ARG A 209 20.82 10.36 9.59
N ARG A 210 20.14 9.85 10.61
CA ARG A 210 19.03 10.59 11.25
C ARG A 210 19.54 11.91 11.84
N ALA A 211 18.67 12.91 11.85
CA ALA A 211 18.97 14.17 12.50
C ALA A 211 19.11 13.98 14.01
N THR A 212 19.99 14.76 14.62
CA THR A 212 20.10 14.90 16.08
C THR A 212 19.87 16.36 16.45
N THR A 213 19.89 16.67 17.75
CA THR A 213 19.80 18.05 18.22
C THR A 213 20.89 18.96 17.66
N ALA A 214 22.06 18.43 17.30
CA ALA A 214 23.14 19.18 16.65
C ALA A 214 22.73 19.72 15.26
N ASP A 215 21.76 19.08 14.61
CA ASP A 215 21.29 19.45 13.27
C ASP A 215 20.04 20.34 13.30
N LEU A 216 19.63 20.81 14.48
CA LEU A 216 18.39 21.58 14.65
C LEU A 216 18.31 22.76 13.68
N SER A 217 19.42 23.50 13.52
CA SER A 217 19.48 24.67 12.62
C SER A 217 19.26 24.30 11.14
N LEU A 218 19.76 23.15 10.71
CA LEU A 218 19.57 22.62 9.36
C LEU A 218 18.10 22.23 9.14
N CYS A 219 17.53 21.48 10.09
CA CYS A 219 16.15 21.02 10.02
C CYS A 219 15.17 22.20 10.01
N GLN A 220 15.34 23.17 10.92
CA GLN A 220 14.53 24.40 10.96
C GLN A 220 14.58 25.19 9.65
N THR A 221 15.72 25.18 8.97
CA THR A 221 15.86 25.88 7.68
C THR A 221 14.97 25.25 6.62
N VAL A 222 14.94 23.92 6.53
CA VAL A 222 14.07 23.19 5.59
C VAL A 222 12.60 23.39 5.94
N ILE A 223 12.23 23.34 7.23
CA ILE A 223 10.86 23.59 7.68
C ILE A 223 10.42 25.01 7.30
N ARG A 224 11.25 26.03 7.52
CA ARG A 224 10.95 27.42 7.10
C ARG A 224 10.76 27.54 5.59
N GLN A 225 11.52 26.80 4.79
CA GLN A 225 11.33 26.78 3.33
C GLN A 225 9.98 26.16 2.97
N LEU A 226 9.58 25.07 3.64
CA LEU A 226 8.28 24.43 3.46
C LEU A 226 7.12 25.39 3.83
N HIS A 227 7.21 26.05 4.99
CA HIS A 227 6.23 27.03 5.45
C HIS A 227 6.08 28.22 4.50
N LYS A 228 7.18 28.71 3.92
CA LYS A 228 7.14 29.78 2.89
C LYS A 228 6.37 29.38 1.65
N LEU A 229 6.29 28.09 1.35
CA LEU A 229 5.48 27.56 0.25
C LEU A 229 4.00 27.39 0.66
N GLY A 230 3.62 27.67 1.90
CA GLY A 230 2.26 27.45 2.38
C GLY A 230 1.94 25.97 2.60
N ILE A 231 2.93 25.19 3.03
CA ILE A 231 2.81 23.76 3.31
C ILE A 231 3.22 23.53 4.77
N ILE A 232 2.42 22.76 5.50
CA ILE A 232 2.80 22.16 6.78
C ILE A 232 3.04 20.66 6.56
N HIS A 233 3.93 20.08 7.34
CA HIS A 233 4.27 18.66 7.22
C HIS A 233 3.31 17.78 8.05
N GLY A 234 2.89 18.25 9.23
CA GLY A 234 1.86 17.64 10.08
C GLY A 234 2.39 16.62 11.10
N SER A 235 3.57 16.04 10.88
CA SER A 235 4.11 14.98 11.76
C SER A 235 5.62 15.04 11.94
N LEU A 236 6.19 16.25 12.00
CA LEU A 236 7.64 16.42 12.16
C LEU A 236 8.16 15.81 13.47
N ASP A 237 9.27 15.08 13.32
CA ASP A 237 10.14 14.52 14.34
C ASP A 237 11.53 14.25 13.72
N GLU A 238 12.49 13.73 14.49
CA GLU A 238 13.86 13.43 14.03
C GLU A 238 13.91 12.35 12.93
N THR A 239 12.90 11.49 12.86
CA THR A 239 12.79 10.44 11.84
C THR A 239 12.37 11.01 10.48
N LYS A 240 11.86 12.24 10.43
CA LYS A 240 11.52 12.93 9.18
C LYS A 240 12.71 13.63 8.52
N PHE A 241 13.90 13.61 9.13
CA PHE A 241 15.09 14.25 8.59
C PHE A 241 16.23 13.26 8.38
N LEU A 242 16.86 13.35 7.21
CA LEU A 242 18.13 12.71 6.90
C LEU A 242 19.19 13.79 6.71
N ILE A 243 20.32 13.63 7.40
CA ILE A 243 21.48 14.50 7.26
C ILE A 243 22.45 13.85 6.30
N SER A 244 22.62 14.50 5.14
CA SER A 244 23.51 14.06 4.08
C SER A 244 24.39 15.22 3.66
N GLN A 245 25.71 15.03 3.66
CA GLN A 245 26.68 16.06 3.27
C GLN A 245 26.44 17.44 3.95
N ASN A 246 26.18 17.41 5.27
CA ASN A 246 25.86 18.60 6.09
C ASN A 246 24.61 19.38 5.62
N LYS A 247 23.66 18.69 5.00
CA LYS A 247 22.36 19.23 4.60
C LYS A 247 21.25 18.35 5.17
N ALA A 248 20.18 18.99 5.63
CA ALA A 248 18.96 18.29 6.02
C ALA A 248 18.09 18.03 4.78
N VAL A 249 17.65 16.78 4.64
CA VAL A 249 16.70 16.33 3.63
C VAL A 249 15.43 15.91 4.38
N LEU A 250 14.31 16.57 4.08
CA LEU A 250 13.01 16.27 4.68
C LEU A 250 12.33 15.14 3.92
N VAL A 251 11.84 14.12 4.64
CA VAL A 251 11.21 12.92 4.09
C VAL A 251 9.79 12.72 4.63
N SER A 252 9.01 11.90 3.91
CA SER A 252 7.67 11.40 4.31
C SER A 252 6.63 12.48 4.54
N PHE A 253 5.91 12.85 3.47
CA PHE A 253 4.89 13.90 3.47
C PHE A 253 3.46 13.36 3.57
N ASP A 254 3.29 12.23 4.23
CA ASP A 254 2.05 11.45 4.32
C ASP A 254 0.96 12.14 5.17
N THR A 255 1.34 13.14 5.97
CA THR A 255 0.44 14.01 6.75
C THR A 255 0.44 15.47 6.29
N ALA A 256 1.15 15.78 5.21
CA ALA A 256 1.41 17.16 4.82
C ALA A 256 0.23 17.75 4.05
N GLU A 257 -0.03 19.04 4.28
CA GLU A 257 -1.17 19.74 3.67
C GLU A 257 -0.86 21.21 3.38
N ARG A 258 -1.71 21.84 2.57
CA ARG A 258 -1.66 23.27 2.33
C ARG A 258 -2.21 24.02 3.53
N CYS A 259 -1.41 24.89 4.10
CA CYS A 259 -1.82 25.75 5.19
C CYS A 259 -1.33 27.18 4.96
N LYS A 260 -2.20 28.17 5.22
CA LYS A 260 -1.84 29.60 5.18
C LYS A 260 -1.83 30.23 6.57
N ASP A 261 -2.24 29.49 7.61
CA ASP A 261 -2.27 30.00 8.97
C ASP A 261 -0.87 29.97 9.58
N LYS A 262 -0.28 31.16 9.72
CA LYS A 262 1.05 31.35 10.32
C LYS A 262 1.12 30.85 11.77
N ARG A 263 -0.01 30.80 12.49
CA ARG A 263 -0.06 30.27 13.86
C ARG A 263 0.15 28.76 13.88
N ILE A 264 -0.41 28.04 12.91
CA ILE A 264 -0.22 26.59 12.76
C ILE A 264 1.24 26.29 12.39
N MET A 265 1.81 27.03 11.44
CA MET A 265 3.23 26.89 11.07
C MET A 265 4.18 27.17 12.24
N LYS A 266 3.89 28.22 13.02
CA LYS A 266 4.67 28.54 14.23
C LYS A 266 4.59 27.39 15.25
N LYS A 267 3.39 26.87 15.49
CA LYS A 267 3.17 25.74 16.40
C LYS A 267 3.89 24.47 15.93
N GLU A 268 3.85 24.16 14.63
CA GLU A 268 4.59 23.02 14.06
C GLU A 268 6.10 23.14 14.30
N MET A 269 6.67 24.34 14.14
CA MET A 269 8.08 24.59 14.43
C MET A 269 8.41 24.40 15.92
N GLU A 270 7.57 24.93 16.81
CA GLU A 270 7.75 24.82 18.26
C GLU A 270 7.69 23.35 18.71
N LEU A 271 6.67 22.61 18.27
CA LEU A 271 6.52 21.18 18.58
C LEU A 271 7.68 20.34 18.03
N PHE A 272 8.20 20.67 16.84
CA PHE A 272 9.37 19.98 16.31
C PHE A 272 10.63 20.18 17.18
N VAL A 273 10.87 21.41 17.65
CA VAL A 273 12.01 21.71 18.54
C VAL A 273 11.90 20.90 19.83
N GLU A 274 10.72 20.87 20.45
CA GLU A 274 10.45 20.11 21.67
C GLU A 274 10.72 18.60 21.47
N LYS A 275 10.17 18.02 20.39
CA LYS A 275 10.36 16.59 20.07
C LYS A 275 11.83 16.24 19.85
N LEU A 276 12.55 17.05 19.07
CA LEU A 276 13.96 16.78 18.77
C LEU A 276 14.83 16.86 20.04
N GLN A 277 14.51 17.77 20.96
CA GLN A 277 15.20 17.88 22.26
C GLN A 277 14.84 16.73 23.20
N ALA A 278 13.59 16.27 23.21
CA ALA A 278 13.15 15.13 24.02
C ALA A 278 13.83 13.82 23.58
N ALA A 279 13.97 13.60 22.26
CA ALA A 279 14.60 12.39 21.71
C ALA A 279 16.07 12.20 22.13
N THR A 280 16.77 13.26 22.56
CA THR A 280 18.13 13.14 23.11
C THR A 280 18.18 12.67 24.57
N VAL A 281 17.14 12.94 25.35
CA VAL A 281 17.10 12.51 26.76
C VAL A 281 16.90 11.00 26.84
N THR A 282 16.06 10.43 25.98
CA THR A 282 15.76 8.99 25.97
C THR A 282 16.86 8.11 25.38
N ASN A 283 17.83 8.67 24.67
CA ASN A 283 18.97 7.94 24.10
C ASN A 283 20.26 8.05 24.97
N SER A 284 20.16 8.70 26.13
CA SER A 284 21.29 8.89 27.07
C SER A 284 21.16 8.07 28.36
N ASP A 285 20.11 7.24 28.46
CA ASP A 285 19.86 6.24 29.51
C ASP A 285 20.03 4.82 28.96
#